data_AF-A0A2G2Y8L1-F1
#
_entry.id   AF-A0A2G2Y8L1-F1
#
_cell.length_a   1.000
_cell.length_b   1.000
_cell.length_c   1.000
_cell.angle_alpha   90.00
_cell.angle_beta   90.00
_cell.angle_gamma   90.00
#
_symmetry.space_group_name_H-M   'P 1'
#
loop_
_entity.id
_entity.type
_entity.pdbx_description
1 polymer ?
#
loop_
_entity_poly.entity_id
_entity_poly.type
_entity_poly.pdbx_seq_one_letter_code
_entity_poly.pdbx_strand_id
1 'polypeptide(L)'
;MFSSMVQKNLLADSNIHVICVEPGSVRTNVTRDLPRILNTLYQEMFFFMFDAQQGSRSALFAATDADILKCCDKLKEERWPVCAFIGCHCRTVKPSKEAFNVGTSHQVWEKTLEMVGLPTNVVDVILQGKEIHCRYGANIDQ
;
A
#
# COMPACT_ATOMS: atom_id res chain seq x y z
N MET A 1 1.30 4.89 -6.80
CA MET A 1 0.19 5.40 -7.62
C MET A 1 -1.03 5.65 -6.76
N PHE A 2 -1.84 4.63 -6.44
CA PHE A 2 -3.04 4.81 -5.59
C PHE A 2 -2.70 5.37 -4.20
N SER A 3 -1.77 4.77 -3.47
CA SER A 3 -1.36 5.24 -2.13
C SER A 3 -0.82 6.68 -2.13
N SER A 4 -0.14 7.09 -3.21
CA SER A 4 0.30 8.48 -3.38
C SER A 4 -0.89 9.45 -3.47
N MET A 5 -1.99 9.03 -4.12
CA MET A 5 -3.22 9.81 -4.16
C MET A 5 -3.93 9.84 -2.81
N VAL A 6 -3.93 8.73 -2.06
CA VAL A 6 -4.42 8.75 -0.67
C VAL A 6 -3.65 9.79 0.15
N GLN A 7 -2.31 9.79 0.09
CA GLN A 7 -1.49 10.80 0.80
C GLN A 7 -1.85 12.24 0.41
N LYS A 8 -2.08 12.50 -0.89
CA LYS A 8 -2.41 13.83 -1.39
C LYS A 8 -3.81 14.30 -0.99
N ASN A 9 -4.75 13.39 -0.82
CA ASN A 9 -6.12 13.69 -0.41
C ASN A 9 -6.29 13.72 1.12
N LEU A 10 -5.28 13.30 1.89
CA LEU A 10 -5.27 13.51 3.33
C LEU A 10 -5.02 14.98 3.65
N LEU A 11 -5.71 15.49 4.68
CA LEU A 11 -5.45 16.84 5.21
C LEU A 11 -4.00 16.93 5.69
N ALA A 12 -3.35 18.08 5.45
CA ALA A 12 -1.96 18.30 5.87
C ALA A 12 -1.77 18.07 7.38
N ASP A 13 -2.76 18.47 8.17
CA ASP A 13 -2.76 18.33 9.63
C ASP A 13 -3.28 16.97 10.13
N SER A 14 -3.58 16.04 9.22
CA SER A 14 -3.88 14.67 9.63
C SER A 14 -2.57 13.99 10.07
N ASN A 15 -2.52 13.54 11.32
CA ASN A 15 -1.45 12.70 11.87
C ASN A 15 -1.41 11.28 11.25
N ILE A 16 -1.79 11.17 9.98
CA ILE A 16 -1.92 9.93 9.22
C ILE A 16 -0.85 9.95 8.13
N HIS A 17 0.06 8.99 8.14
CA HIS A 17 1.06 8.81 7.09
C HIS A 17 0.68 7.64 6.21
N VAL A 18 0.92 7.78 4.91
CA VAL A 18 0.75 6.70 3.94
C VAL A 18 2.13 6.25 3.52
N ILE A 19 2.38 4.94 3.62
CA ILE A 19 3.68 4.35 3.32
C ILE A 19 3.44 3.11 2.45
N CYS A 20 4.24 2.97 1.40
CA CYS A 20 4.27 1.75 0.60
C CYS A 20 5.47 0.91 1.03
N VAL A 21 5.28 -0.41 1.07
CA VAL A 21 6.32 -1.35 1.53
C VAL A 21 6.49 -2.47 0.53
N GLU A 22 7.75 -2.81 0.25
CA GLU A 22 8.14 -4.00 -0.45
C GLU A 22 8.68 -5.04 0.55
N PRO A 23 8.05 -6.23 0.66
CA PRO A 23 8.52 -7.28 1.58
C PRO A 23 9.63 -8.15 0.98
N GLY A 24 9.94 -7.97 -0.31
CA GLY A 24 10.85 -8.82 -1.07
C GLY A 24 10.17 -10.09 -1.58
N SER A 25 10.95 -11.06 -2.03
CA SER A 25 10.42 -12.38 -2.43
C SER A 25 10.13 -13.23 -1.20
N VAL A 26 8.85 -13.29 -0.82
CA VAL A 26 8.38 -14.00 0.37
C VAL A 26 7.66 -15.29 -0.05
N ARG A 27 7.94 -16.38 0.66
CA ARG A 27 7.18 -17.63 0.54
C ARG A 27 5.75 -17.38 1.02
N THR A 28 4.81 -17.45 0.07
CA THR A 28 3.38 -17.31 0.31
C THR A 28 2.65 -18.56 -0.19
N ASN A 29 1.37 -18.68 0.15
CA ASN A 29 0.49 -19.74 -0.31
C ASN A 29 0.00 -19.54 -1.76
N VAL A 30 0.81 -18.94 -2.64
CA VAL A 30 0.45 -18.70 -4.04
C VAL A 30 0.20 -20.01 -4.82
N THR A 31 0.83 -21.10 -4.39
CA THR A 31 0.68 -22.44 -4.98
C THR A 31 -0.34 -23.33 -4.25
N ARG A 32 -1.17 -22.77 -3.35
CA ARG A 32 -2.11 -23.56 -2.53
C ARG A 32 -3.10 -24.40 -3.34
N ASP A 33 -3.46 -23.92 -4.52
CA ASP A 33 -4.44 -24.53 -5.40
C ASP A 33 -3.79 -25.55 -6.37
N LEU A 34 -2.46 -25.74 -6.30
CA LEU A 34 -1.74 -26.73 -7.09
C LEU A 34 -1.70 -28.11 -6.40
N PRO A 35 -1.55 -29.21 -7.18
CA PRO A 35 -1.29 -30.53 -6.64
C PRO A 35 -0.14 -30.52 -5.62
N ARG A 36 -0.28 -31.28 -4.52
CA ARG A 36 0.68 -31.29 -3.40
C ARG A 36 2.13 -31.46 -3.84
N ILE A 37 2.39 -32.33 -4.81
CA ILE A 37 3.75 -32.58 -5.34
C ILE A 37 4.36 -31.31 -5.93
N LEU A 38 3.59 -30.56 -6.73
CA LEU A 38 4.05 -29.29 -7.31
C LEU A 38 4.22 -28.22 -6.25
N ASN A 39 3.33 -28.18 -5.25
CA ASN A 39 3.46 -27.25 -4.14
C ASN A 39 4.74 -27.54 -3.33
N THR A 40 5.00 -28.79 -2.95
CA THR A 40 6.24 -29.19 -2.27
C THR A 40 7.46 -28.84 -3.12
N LEU A 41 7.48 -29.18 -4.41
CA LEU A 41 8.60 -28.85 -5.28
C LEU A 41 8.84 -27.33 -5.36
N TYR A 42 7.77 -26.53 -5.43
CA TYR A 42 7.87 -25.07 -5.47
C TYR A 42 8.48 -24.51 -4.17
N GLN A 43 8.03 -24.99 -3.01
CA GLN A 43 8.56 -24.52 -1.72
C GLN A 43 10.04 -24.89 -1.54
N GLU A 44 10.46 -26.07 -2.00
CA GLU A 44 11.86 -26.53 -1.92
C GLU A 44 12.77 -25.84 -2.95
N MET A 45 12.29 -25.65 -4.19
CA MET A 45 13.07 -25.02 -5.27
C MET A 45 13.46 -23.57 -4.95
N PHE A 46 12.60 -22.85 -4.23
CA PHE A 46 12.78 -21.44 -3.90
C PHE A 46 13.19 -21.22 -2.43
N PHE A 47 14.06 -22.07 -1.90
CA PHE A 47 14.57 -22.00 -0.52
C PHE A 47 15.23 -20.65 -0.14
N PHE A 48 15.69 -19.88 -1.13
CA PHE A 48 16.32 -18.57 -0.95
C PHE A 48 15.32 -17.43 -0.68
N MET A 49 14.01 -17.68 -0.79
CA MET A 49 12.96 -16.70 -0.49
C MET A 49 12.79 -16.51 1.02
N PHE A 50 12.44 -15.28 1.41
CA PHE A 50 12.13 -14.95 2.79
C PHE A 50 10.93 -15.75 3.30
N ASP A 51 10.97 -16.14 4.57
CA ASP A 51 9.77 -16.59 5.28
C ASP A 51 8.87 -15.39 5.66
N ALA A 52 7.72 -15.67 6.27
CA ALA A 52 6.76 -14.65 6.66
C ALA A 52 7.35 -13.61 7.65
N GLN A 53 8.19 -14.04 8.59
CA GLN A 53 8.80 -13.18 9.59
C GLN A 53 9.87 -12.27 8.96
N GLN A 54 10.69 -12.84 8.08
CA GLN A 54 11.70 -12.11 7.32
C GLN A 54 11.05 -11.12 6.34
N GLY A 55 9.91 -11.47 5.74
CA GLY A 55 9.15 -10.57 4.86
C GLY A 55 8.45 -9.44 5.62
N SER A 56 7.92 -9.71 6.81
CA SER A 56 7.17 -8.72 7.60
C SER A 56 8.05 -7.63 8.21
N ARG A 57 9.37 -7.82 8.27
CA ARG A 57 10.30 -6.87 8.90
C ARG A 57 10.24 -5.47 8.28
N SER A 58 10.05 -5.36 6.96
CA SER A 58 10.01 -4.05 6.30
C SER A 58 8.72 -3.30 6.64
N ALA A 59 7.62 -4.01 6.83
CA ALA A 59 6.35 -3.41 7.29
C ALA A 59 6.46 -2.96 8.75
N LEU A 60 7.04 -3.79 9.62
CA LEU A 60 7.28 -3.41 11.02
C LEU A 60 8.21 -2.19 11.10
N PHE A 61 9.34 -2.22 10.38
CA PHE A 61 10.27 -1.10 10.30
C PHE A 61 9.59 0.19 9.82
N ALA A 62 8.81 0.11 8.73
CA ALA A 62 8.08 1.25 8.19
C ALA A 62 7.08 1.85 9.20
N ALA A 63 6.48 1.01 10.05
CA ALA A 63 5.47 1.44 11.00
C ALA A 63 6.06 2.01 12.31
N THR A 64 7.27 1.60 12.71
CA THR A 64 7.81 1.92 14.03
C THR A 64 9.04 2.82 14.03
N ASP A 65 9.77 2.90 12.92
CA ASP A 65 11.02 3.66 12.87
C ASP A 65 10.75 5.17 12.81
N ALA A 66 11.33 5.92 13.75
CA ALA A 66 11.08 7.35 13.89
C ALA A 66 11.62 8.17 12.71
N ASP A 67 12.69 7.71 12.05
CA ASP A 67 13.24 8.42 10.90
C ASP A 67 12.39 8.22 9.64
N ILE A 68 11.64 7.12 9.56
CA ILE A 68 10.61 6.94 8.52
C ILE A 68 9.45 7.92 8.71
N LEU A 69 9.01 8.17 9.95
CA LEU A 69 7.96 9.16 10.22
C LEU A 69 8.41 10.57 9.82
N LYS A 70 9.62 10.99 10.23
CA LYS A 70 10.23 12.27 9.80
C LYS A 70 10.35 12.37 8.28
N CYS A 71 10.70 11.27 7.60
CA CYS A 71 10.73 11.24 6.15
C CYS A 71 9.34 11.48 5.55
N CYS A 72 8.30 10.88 6.11
CA CYS A 72 6.92 11.11 5.65
C CYS A 72 6.48 12.57 5.84
N ASP A 73 6.82 13.19 6.97
CA ASP A 73 6.55 14.61 7.22
C ASP A 73 7.18 15.49 6.16
N LYS A 74 8.49 15.29 5.92
CA LYS A 74 9.23 16.01 4.88
C LYS A 74 8.59 15.85 3.50
N LEU A 75 8.21 14.63 3.12
CA LEU A 75 7.56 14.38 1.82
C LEU A 75 6.19 15.06 1.70
N LYS A 76 5.44 15.18 2.79
CA LYS A 76 4.18 15.93 2.82
C LYS A 76 4.42 17.44 2.67
N GLU A 77 5.36 18.00 3.44
CA GLU A 77 5.74 19.42 3.40
C GLU A 77 6.19 19.85 2.00
N GLU A 78 7.03 19.03 1.36
CA GLU A 78 7.54 19.26 0.00
C GLU A 78 6.50 18.98 -1.10
N ARG A 79 5.28 18.55 -0.72
CA ARG A 79 4.22 18.10 -1.65
C ARG A 79 4.76 17.08 -2.66
N TRP A 80 5.61 16.18 -2.19
CA TRP A 80 6.26 15.19 -3.03
C TRP A 80 5.21 14.33 -3.76
N PRO A 81 5.40 14.03 -5.06
CA PRO A 81 4.35 13.39 -5.86
C PRO A 81 4.03 11.94 -5.45
N VAL A 82 4.90 11.32 -4.67
CA VAL A 82 4.77 9.93 -4.20
C VAL A 82 4.88 9.84 -2.69
N CYS A 83 4.22 8.85 -2.09
CA CYS A 83 4.41 8.56 -0.67
C CYS A 83 5.76 7.90 -0.40
N ALA A 84 6.15 7.78 0.88
CA ALA A 84 7.35 7.05 1.26
C ALA A 84 7.28 5.60 0.77
N PHE A 85 8.42 5.06 0.33
CA PHE A 85 8.53 3.70 -0.16
C PHE A 85 9.72 2.99 0.50
N ILE A 86 9.41 1.90 1.19
CA ILE A 86 10.36 1.15 2.01
C ILE A 86 10.65 -0.19 1.35
N GLY A 87 11.92 -0.44 1.06
CA GLY A 87 12.39 -1.68 0.45
C GLY A 87 12.51 -2.83 1.46
N CYS A 88 12.67 -4.05 0.93
CA CYS A 88 12.76 -5.29 1.71
C CYS A 88 14.00 -5.41 2.62
N HIS A 89 14.95 -4.48 2.48
CA HIS A 89 16.13 -4.32 3.33
C HIS A 89 15.96 -3.26 4.43
N CYS A 90 14.72 -2.86 4.74
CA CYS A 90 14.39 -1.88 5.79
C CYS A 90 15.09 -0.52 5.57
N ARG A 91 14.95 0.01 4.35
CA ARG A 91 15.50 1.32 3.97
C ARG A 91 14.52 2.02 3.04
N THR A 92 14.55 3.35 3.04
CA THR A 92 13.89 4.13 2.00
C THR A 92 14.53 3.82 0.66
N VAL A 93 13.70 3.56 -0.34
CA VAL A 93 14.17 3.28 -1.70
C VAL A 93 13.41 4.16 -2.68
N LYS A 94 14.08 4.55 -3.77
CA LYS A 94 13.45 5.37 -4.80
C LYS A 94 12.40 4.52 -5.54
N PRO A 95 11.14 4.98 -5.63
CA PRO A 95 10.13 4.30 -6.43
C PRO A 95 10.50 4.25 -7.91
N SER A 96 9.81 3.41 -8.68
CA SER A 96 9.93 3.38 -10.14
C SER A 96 9.59 4.74 -10.76
N LYS A 97 10.15 5.04 -11.94
CA LYS A 97 9.85 6.28 -12.67
C LYS A 97 8.34 6.46 -12.92
N GLU A 98 7.66 5.37 -13.23
CA GLU A 98 6.22 5.36 -13.51
C GLU A 98 5.39 5.74 -12.27
N ALA A 99 5.86 5.44 -11.06
CA ALA A 99 5.17 5.85 -9.83
C ALA A 99 5.09 7.37 -9.67
N PHE A 100 5.97 8.15 -10.30
CA PHE A 100 5.97 9.61 -10.31
C PHE A 100 4.98 10.20 -11.34
N ASN A 101 4.35 9.38 -12.17
CA ASN A 101 3.37 9.83 -13.14
C ASN A 101 2.06 10.23 -12.43
N VAL A 102 1.93 11.53 -12.16
CA VAL A 102 0.76 12.09 -11.45
C VAL A 102 -0.52 11.93 -12.27
N GLY A 103 -0.45 12.06 -13.60
CA GLY A 103 -1.60 11.89 -14.49
C GLY A 103 -2.16 10.46 -14.40
N THR A 104 -1.29 9.45 -14.55
CA THR A 104 -1.70 8.04 -14.39
C THR A 104 -2.20 7.78 -12.97
N SER A 105 -1.55 8.34 -11.95
CA SER A 105 -2.00 8.17 -10.56
C SER A 105 -3.40 8.72 -10.32
N HIS A 106 -3.75 9.86 -10.91
CA HIS A 106 -5.10 10.44 -10.84
C HIS A 106 -6.14 9.54 -11.53
N GLN A 107 -5.83 9.05 -12.73
CA GLN A 107 -6.72 8.14 -13.46
C GLN A 107 -6.97 6.85 -12.68
N VAL A 108 -5.92 6.26 -12.09
CA VAL A 108 -6.03 5.08 -11.22
C VAL A 108 -6.92 5.37 -10.02
N TRP A 109 -6.77 6.54 -9.39
CA TRP A 109 -7.60 6.97 -8.27
C TRP A 109 -9.09 7.06 -8.66
N GLU A 110 -9.41 7.85 -9.67
CA GLU A 110 -10.80 8.05 -10.12
C GLU A 110 -11.45 6.74 -10.55
N LYS A 111 -10.75 5.93 -11.35
CA LYS A 111 -11.28 4.65 -11.81
C LYS A 111 -11.48 3.65 -10.68
N THR A 112 -10.57 3.63 -9.70
CA THR A 112 -10.73 2.77 -8.52
C THR A 112 -12.00 3.15 -7.77
N LEU A 113 -12.20 4.45 -7.49
CA LEU A 113 -13.38 4.93 -6.77
C LEU A 113 -14.68 4.68 -7.53
N GLU A 114 -14.72 4.96 -8.84
CA GLU A 114 -15.85 4.69 -9.72
C GLU A 114 -16.24 3.20 -9.70
N MET A 115 -15.25 2.30 -9.79
CA MET A 115 -15.46 0.85 -9.80
C MET A 115 -16.06 0.32 -8.50
N VAL A 116 -15.69 0.90 -7.35
CA VAL A 116 -16.23 0.53 -6.04
C VAL A 116 -17.43 1.37 -5.60
N GLY A 117 -17.87 2.32 -6.43
CA GLY A 117 -19.02 3.18 -6.18
C GLY A 117 -18.79 4.22 -5.08
N LEU A 118 -17.56 4.69 -4.90
CA LEU A 118 -17.21 5.74 -3.95
C LEU A 118 -17.07 7.11 -4.65
N PRO A 119 -17.42 8.21 -3.97
CA PRO A 119 -17.24 9.55 -4.54
C PRO A 119 -15.77 9.99 -4.49
N THR A 120 -15.37 10.94 -5.34
CA THR A 120 -13.97 11.40 -5.40
C THR A 120 -13.49 12.11 -4.13
N ASN A 121 -14.40 12.73 -3.37
CA ASN A 121 -14.15 13.36 -2.08
C ASN A 121 -14.30 12.39 -0.88
N VAL A 122 -14.21 11.07 -1.12
CA VAL A 122 -14.39 10.03 -0.09
C VAL A 122 -13.51 10.26 1.13
N VAL A 123 -12.27 10.71 0.96
CA VAL A 123 -11.32 10.91 2.07
C VAL A 123 -11.83 11.98 3.02
N ASP A 124 -12.28 13.13 2.51
CA ASP A 124 -12.83 14.21 3.32
C ASP A 124 -14.08 13.78 4.07
N VAL A 125 -14.96 13.03 3.40
CA VAL A 125 -16.21 12.53 3.98
C VAL A 125 -15.92 11.56 5.13
N ILE A 126 -14.96 10.63 4.96
CA ILE A 126 -14.52 9.71 6.02
C ILE A 126 -13.89 10.46 7.19
N LEU A 127 -13.01 11.43 6.92
CA LEU A 127 -12.35 12.21 7.97
C LEU A 127 -13.34 13.06 8.78
N GLN A 128 -14.48 13.43 8.21
CA GLN A 128 -15.60 14.09 8.91
C GLN A 128 -16.45 13.11 9.75
N GLY A 129 -16.10 11.82 9.77
CA GLY A 129 -16.84 10.79 10.51
C GLY A 129 -18.18 10.40 9.86
N LYS A 130 -18.39 10.73 8.58
CA LYS A 130 -19.61 10.37 7.86
C LYS A 130 -19.51 8.94 7.35
N GLU A 131 -20.61 8.21 7.46
CA GLU A 131 -20.75 6.87 6.90
C GLU A 131 -20.81 6.93 5.37
N ILE A 132 -20.15 5.98 4.71
CA ILE A 132 -20.13 5.88 3.25
C ILE A 132 -20.42 4.43 2.86
N HIS A 133 -21.35 4.27 1.94
CA HIS A 133 -21.70 2.97 1.38
C HIS A 133 -20.91 2.76 0.09
N CYS A 134 -20.10 1.70 0.04
CA CYS A 134 -19.49 1.25 -1.21
C CYS A 134 -20.41 0.22 -1.89
N ARG A 135 -20.28 0.08 -3.21
CA ARG A 135 -21.11 -0.83 -4.04
C ARG A 135 -21.15 -2.27 -3.51
N TYR A 136 -20.06 -2.72 -2.88
CA TYR A 136 -19.89 -4.10 -2.42
C TYR A 136 -20.04 -4.26 -0.90
N GLY A 137 -20.30 -3.18 -0.16
CA GLY A 137 -20.31 -3.18 1.32
C GLY A 137 -21.63 -3.55 1.96
N ALA A 138 -22.71 -3.71 1.18
CA ALA A 138 -24.08 -3.76 1.69
C ALA A 138 -24.83 -5.11 1.52
N ASN A 139 -24.16 -6.20 1.13
CA ASN A 139 -24.80 -7.51 0.90
C ASN A 139 -24.30 -8.61 1.86
N ILE A 140 -24.25 -8.36 3.16
CA ILE A 140 -23.98 -9.42 4.16
C ILE A 140 -25.22 -9.78 5.00
N ASP A 141 -26.33 -9.02 4.89
CA ASP A 141 -27.55 -9.26 5.70
C ASP A 141 -28.81 -9.59 4.86
N GLN A 142 -28.71 -10.41 3.80
CA GLN A 142 -29.87 -11.02 3.14
C GLN A 142 -29.73 -12.54 2.98
#